data_AF-A0AAW2Z5C3-F1
#
_entry.id   AF-A0AAW2Z5C3-F1
#
_cell.length_a   1.000
_cell.length_b   1.000
_cell.length_c   1.000
_cell.angle_alpha   90.00
_cell.angle_beta   90.00
_cell.angle_gamma   90.00
#
_symmetry.space_group_name_H-M   'P 1'
#
loop_
_entity.id
_entity.type
_entity.pdbx_description
1 polymer ?
#
loop_
_entity_poly.entity_id
_entity_poly.type
_entity_poly.pdbx_seq_one_letter_code
_entity_poly.pdbx_strand_id
1 'polypeptide(L)'
;MSFTSSTQFRYWMFEPEKLRELNTYINKVTKERLHSICSAASGTSYNTTKSHNHTLTIEEEKYVLNSRIVQIKGICDTMGYPPHVYATAAVFFKRLLLIHSTLEFDLLKVALTCIYMSCKVEDVQNKLCVFLDRIERNFRIGVKPHEILKMELILLEKLQFQIMVHHPFKALCNFIDDADFASSLRKNSVGDVYLESVSVFFQSLLTDSCFLFSPDLVALACLYYCNVEDKPIIQRYILIQMGYQCDVEVINAINTIGSMLQKSQMDTVEVARIEYDYNNLRSVFKVHQEQIDFERKEVFDRLEQERRAKKTNIRHLKEKEDLIRLFYDNN
;
A
#
# COMPACT_ATOMS: atom_id res chain seq x y z
N MET A 1 19.67 4.95 11.29
CA MET A 1 19.80 5.67 10.01
C MET A 1 18.98 6.95 10.08
N SER A 2 19.51 8.05 9.56
CA SER A 2 18.76 9.31 9.48
C SER A 2 17.65 9.21 8.42
N PHE A 3 16.49 9.81 8.67
CA PHE A 3 15.39 9.87 7.70
C PHE A 3 15.82 10.53 6.38
N THR A 4 16.66 11.56 6.43
CA THR A 4 17.13 12.30 5.23
C THR A 4 17.99 11.47 4.30
N SER A 5 18.68 10.45 4.81
CA SER A 5 19.45 9.47 4.03
C SER A 5 18.64 8.26 3.57
N SER A 6 17.36 8.18 3.96
CA SER A 6 16.52 7.02 3.70
C SER A 6 16.00 6.99 2.27
N THR A 7 15.65 5.79 1.83
CA THR A 7 14.99 5.61 0.53
C THR A 7 13.54 6.08 0.54
N GLN A 8 12.89 6.13 1.71
CA GLN A 8 11.60 6.78 1.87
C GLN A 8 11.69 8.26 1.51
N PHE A 9 12.67 8.98 2.05
CA PHE A 9 12.87 10.39 1.73
C PHE A 9 13.14 10.62 0.24
N ARG A 10 13.99 9.76 -0.36
CA ARG A 10 14.42 9.91 -1.74
C ARG A 10 13.35 9.58 -2.79
N TYR A 11 12.51 8.57 -2.53
CA TYR A 11 11.60 8.01 -3.55
C TYR A 11 10.11 8.14 -3.22
N TRP A 12 9.76 8.36 -1.96
CA TRP A 12 8.38 8.29 -1.48
C TRP A 12 7.91 9.56 -0.76
N MET A 13 8.67 10.65 -0.86
CA MET A 13 8.27 11.99 -0.44
C MET A 13 8.00 12.84 -1.68
N PHE A 14 6.86 13.50 -1.69
CA PHE A 14 6.38 14.27 -2.84
C PHE A 14 5.98 15.68 -2.43
N GLU A 15 6.13 16.62 -3.36
CA GLU A 15 5.46 17.91 -3.26
C GLU A 15 3.94 17.72 -3.50
N PRO A 16 3.06 18.50 -2.85
CA PRO A 16 1.61 18.35 -2.99
C PRO A 16 1.11 18.42 -4.43
N GLU A 17 1.73 19.25 -5.26
CA GLU A 17 1.37 19.42 -6.68
C GLU A 17 1.71 18.15 -7.47
N LYS A 18 2.93 17.65 -7.34
CA LYS A 18 3.39 16.41 -8.00
C LYS A 18 2.55 15.20 -7.61
N LEU A 19 2.16 15.10 -6.34
CA LEU A 19 1.28 14.02 -5.86
C LEU A 19 -0.11 14.10 -6.52
N ARG A 20 -0.65 15.31 -6.70
CA ARG A 20 -1.91 15.52 -7.40
C ARG A 20 -1.79 15.17 -8.88
N GLU A 21 -0.71 15.58 -9.54
CA GLU A 21 -0.42 15.23 -10.94
C GLU A 21 -0.30 13.72 -11.15
N LEU A 22 0.35 13.02 -10.24
CA LEU A 22 0.46 11.56 -10.30
C LEU A 22 -0.93 10.90 -10.20
N ASN A 23 -1.74 11.32 -9.23
CA ASN A 23 -3.10 10.80 -9.06
C ASN A 23 -4.00 11.08 -10.28
N THR A 24 -3.93 12.28 -10.85
CA THR A 24 -4.71 12.62 -12.06
C THR A 24 -4.24 11.82 -13.27
N TYR A 25 -2.92 11.62 -13.41
CA TYR A 25 -2.35 10.78 -14.47
C TYR A 25 -2.82 9.32 -14.36
N ILE A 26 -2.71 8.71 -13.19
CA ILE A 26 -3.15 7.32 -12.98
C ILE A 26 -4.66 7.17 -13.21
N ASN A 27 -5.47 8.10 -12.69
CA ASN A 27 -6.92 8.07 -12.93
C ASN A 27 -7.25 8.23 -14.43
N LYS A 28 -6.54 9.11 -15.15
CA LYS A 28 -6.70 9.26 -16.60
C LYS A 28 -6.36 7.97 -17.36
N VAL A 29 -5.19 7.38 -17.10
CA VAL A 29 -4.76 6.11 -17.73
C VAL A 29 -5.76 4.98 -17.43
N THR A 30 -6.26 4.93 -16.20
CA THR A 30 -7.28 3.95 -15.79
C THR A 30 -8.57 4.10 -16.57
N LYS A 31 -9.04 5.35 -16.74
CA LYS A 31 -10.24 5.66 -17.53
C LYS A 31 -10.07 5.29 -18.99
N GLU A 32 -8.93 5.60 -19.59
CA GLU A 32 -8.61 5.22 -20.97
C GLU A 32 -8.62 3.70 -21.15
N ARG A 33 -8.02 2.96 -20.21
CA ARG A 33 -8.06 1.49 -20.19
C ARG A 33 -9.49 0.98 -20.05
N LEU A 34 -10.29 1.50 -19.12
CA LEU A 34 -11.71 1.16 -18.98
C LEU A 34 -12.48 1.35 -20.27
N HIS A 35 -12.31 2.50 -20.93
CA HIS A 35 -12.97 2.76 -22.20
C HIS A 35 -12.56 1.76 -23.28
N SER A 36 -11.28 1.38 -23.36
CA SER A 36 -10.80 0.36 -24.31
C SER A 36 -11.37 -1.03 -24.04
N ILE A 37 -11.56 -1.40 -22.77
CA ILE A 37 -12.14 -2.69 -22.37
C ILE A 37 -13.63 -2.72 -22.71
N CYS A 38 -14.36 -1.65 -22.38
CA CYS A 38 -15.79 -1.54 -22.67
C CYS A 38 -16.09 -1.53 -24.17
N SER A 39 -15.27 -0.86 -24.98
CA SER A 39 -15.44 -0.83 -26.44
C SER A 39 -15.14 -2.20 -27.08
N ALA A 40 -14.10 -2.90 -26.62
CA ALA A 40 -13.80 -4.27 -27.06
C ALA A 40 -14.91 -5.27 -26.65
N ALA A 41 -15.47 -5.12 -25.45
CA ALA A 41 -16.55 -5.97 -24.96
C ALA A 41 -17.87 -5.77 -25.72
N SER A 42 -18.14 -4.57 -26.25
CA SER A 42 -19.38 -4.25 -26.97
C SER A 42 -19.56 -5.03 -28.30
N GLY A 43 -18.50 -5.69 -28.80
CA GLY A 43 -18.57 -6.60 -29.96
C GLY A 43 -18.99 -8.03 -29.63
N THR A 44 -19.07 -8.39 -28.35
CA THR A 44 -19.41 -9.74 -27.88
C THR A 44 -20.58 -9.62 -26.91
N SER A 45 -21.71 -10.26 -27.22
CA SER A 45 -22.97 -10.13 -26.48
C SER A 45 -22.83 -10.43 -24.98
N TYR A 46 -22.53 -9.41 -24.19
CA TYR A 46 -22.66 -9.41 -22.74
C TYR A 46 -23.59 -8.26 -22.35
N ASN A 47 -24.84 -8.62 -22.09
CA ASN A 47 -25.83 -7.76 -21.47
C ASN A 47 -25.41 -7.48 -20.02
N THR A 48 -24.57 -6.46 -19.81
CA THR A 48 -24.53 -5.73 -18.54
C THR A 48 -25.15 -4.37 -18.78
N THR A 49 -26.48 -4.35 -18.67
CA THR A 49 -27.30 -3.16 -18.73
C THR A 49 -26.91 -2.16 -17.63
N LYS A 50 -26.68 -0.90 -18.05
CA LYS A 50 -26.65 0.33 -17.23
C LYS A 50 -25.44 0.53 -16.31
N SER A 51 -24.31 0.97 -16.87
CA SER A 51 -23.49 2.12 -16.39
C SER A 51 -22.15 2.20 -17.15
N HIS A 52 -22.17 2.26 -18.48
CA HIS A 52 -20.92 2.31 -19.27
C HIS A 52 -20.19 3.67 -19.25
N ASN A 53 -20.66 4.63 -18.45
CA ASN A 53 -20.07 5.97 -18.35
C ASN A 53 -19.61 6.37 -16.94
N HIS A 54 -19.86 5.56 -15.91
CA HIS A 54 -19.44 5.91 -14.56
C HIS A 54 -18.03 5.38 -14.30
N THR A 55 -17.08 6.30 -14.17
CA THR A 55 -15.70 6.02 -13.79
C THR A 55 -15.48 6.62 -12.42
N LEU A 56 -14.73 5.92 -11.56
CA LEU A 56 -14.44 6.42 -10.23
C LEU A 56 -13.67 7.75 -10.33
N THR A 57 -14.11 8.71 -9.54
CA THR A 57 -13.37 9.94 -9.29
C THR A 57 -12.19 9.67 -8.36
N ILE A 58 -11.23 10.60 -8.32
CA ILE A 58 -10.05 10.47 -7.45
C ILE A 58 -10.45 10.38 -5.97
N GLU A 59 -11.47 11.13 -5.56
CA GLU A 59 -11.97 11.09 -4.19
C GLU A 59 -12.68 9.77 -3.86
N GLU A 60 -13.45 9.22 -4.80
CA GLU A 60 -14.08 7.89 -4.65
C GLU A 60 -13.04 6.78 -4.55
N GLU A 61 -11.97 6.83 -5.36
CA GLU A 61 -10.85 5.89 -5.23
C GLU A 61 -10.20 5.99 -3.83
N LYS A 62 -9.98 7.22 -3.33
CA LYS A 62 -9.47 7.44 -1.96
C LYS A 62 -10.38 6.84 -0.89
N TYR A 63 -11.71 6.93 -1.04
CA TYR A 63 -12.64 6.30 -0.11
C TYR A 63 -12.49 4.77 -0.10
N VAL A 64 -12.39 4.13 -1.27
CA VAL A 64 -12.15 2.68 -1.35
C VAL A 64 -10.82 2.31 -0.68
N LEU A 65 -9.77 3.10 -0.92
CA LEU A 65 -8.47 2.91 -0.27
C LEU A 65 -8.57 2.99 1.25
N ASN A 66 -9.21 4.04 1.76
CA ASN A 66 -9.36 4.27 3.20
C ASN A 66 -10.19 3.17 3.87
N SER A 67 -11.27 2.71 3.23
CA SER A 67 -12.05 1.54 3.70
C SER A 67 -11.14 0.31 3.89
N ARG A 68 -10.25 0.05 2.93
CA ARG A 68 -9.31 -1.08 3.02
C ARG A 68 -8.21 -0.87 4.05
N ILE A 69 -7.73 0.36 4.26
CA ILE A 69 -6.76 0.66 5.34
C ILE A 69 -7.39 0.44 6.73
N VAL A 70 -8.65 0.83 6.91
CA VAL A 70 -9.41 0.53 8.14
C VAL A 70 -9.57 -0.99 8.32
N GLN A 71 -9.84 -1.72 7.23
CA GLN A 71 -9.89 -3.18 7.26
C GLN A 71 -8.53 -3.81 7.64
N ILE A 72 -7.42 -3.32 7.09
CA ILE A 72 -6.06 -3.76 7.47
C ILE A 72 -5.87 -3.57 8.97
N LYS A 73 -6.28 -2.43 9.52
CA LYS A 73 -6.21 -2.17 10.98
C LYS A 73 -7.00 -3.21 11.77
N GLY A 74 -8.26 -3.44 11.40
CA GLY A 74 -9.12 -4.42 12.08
C GLY A 74 -8.56 -5.85 12.02
N ILE A 75 -7.94 -6.23 10.89
CA ILE A 75 -7.25 -7.52 10.76
C ILE A 75 -6.05 -7.57 11.71
N CYS A 76 -5.19 -6.55 11.71
CA CYS A 76 -4.02 -6.51 12.60
C CYS A 76 -4.40 -6.57 14.08
N ASP A 77 -5.43 -5.82 14.49
CA ASP A 77 -5.93 -5.78 15.86
C ASP A 77 -6.46 -7.16 16.29
N THR A 78 -7.30 -7.79 15.46
CA THR A 78 -7.84 -9.15 15.71
C THR A 78 -6.71 -10.20 15.78
N MET A 79 -5.64 -9.98 15.02
CA MET A 79 -4.48 -10.86 14.99
C MET A 79 -3.47 -10.55 16.11
N GLY A 80 -3.68 -9.49 16.89
CA GLY A 80 -2.80 -9.08 17.97
C GLY A 80 -1.41 -8.63 17.48
N TYR A 81 -1.31 -8.08 16.27
CA TYR A 81 -0.04 -7.57 15.76
C TYR A 81 0.30 -6.21 16.37
N PRO A 82 1.61 -5.92 16.55
CA PRO A 82 2.03 -4.62 17.03
C PRO A 82 1.65 -3.45 16.10
N PRO A 83 1.55 -2.21 16.65
CA PRO A 83 1.27 -0.98 15.91
C PRO A 83 2.14 -0.75 14.67
N HIS A 84 3.44 -1.07 14.74
CA HIS A 84 4.38 -0.85 13.64
C HIS A 84 4.11 -1.77 12.44
N VAL A 85 3.61 -3.00 12.66
CA VAL A 85 3.23 -3.91 11.57
C VAL A 85 2.07 -3.32 10.78
N TYR A 86 1.06 -2.78 11.47
CA TYR A 86 -0.06 -2.10 10.82
C TYR A 86 0.41 -0.87 10.05
N ALA A 87 1.24 -0.02 10.65
CA ALA A 87 1.75 1.18 10.00
C ALA A 87 2.51 0.85 8.70
N THR A 88 3.39 -0.16 8.72
CA THR A 88 4.12 -0.64 7.53
C THR A 88 3.16 -1.19 6.48
N ALA A 89 2.17 -1.98 6.89
CA ALA A 89 1.20 -2.56 5.97
C ALA A 89 0.36 -1.50 5.25
N ALA A 90 -0.10 -0.49 5.99
CA ALA A 90 -0.83 0.65 5.44
C ALA A 90 0.04 1.44 4.45
N VAL A 91 1.31 1.71 4.78
CA VAL A 91 2.22 2.42 3.88
C VAL A 91 2.51 1.62 2.61
N PHE A 92 2.75 0.30 2.70
CA PHE A 92 2.92 -0.55 1.51
C PHE A 92 1.69 -0.55 0.62
N PHE A 93 0.51 -0.67 1.21
CA PHE A 93 -0.77 -0.63 0.49
C PHE A 93 -0.94 0.70 -0.26
N LYS A 94 -0.68 1.82 0.40
CA LYS A 94 -0.76 3.15 -0.21
C LYS A 94 0.28 3.37 -1.30
N ARG A 95 1.53 2.96 -1.07
CA ARG A 95 2.61 3.09 -2.06
C ARG A 95 2.30 2.33 -3.35
N LEU A 96 1.76 1.11 -3.23
CA LEU A 96 1.33 0.34 -4.40
C LEU A 96 0.23 1.06 -5.18
N LEU A 97 -0.79 1.53 -4.47
CA LEU A 97 -2.00 2.11 -5.07
C LEU A 97 -1.85 3.58 -5.44
N LEU A 98 -0.71 4.18 -5.12
CA LEU A 98 -0.29 5.46 -5.65
C LEU A 98 0.25 5.33 -7.09
N ILE A 99 0.87 4.19 -7.41
CA ILE A 99 1.48 3.92 -8.72
C ILE A 99 0.50 3.18 -9.64
N HIS A 100 -0.46 2.46 -9.07
CA HIS A 100 -1.39 1.61 -9.78
C HIS A 100 -2.84 1.86 -9.40
N SER A 101 -3.74 1.62 -10.36
CA SER A 101 -5.17 1.70 -10.09
C SER A 101 -5.64 0.63 -9.10
N THR A 102 -6.62 1.00 -8.28
CA THR A 102 -7.33 0.08 -7.38
C THR A 102 -8.09 -1.02 -8.13
N LEU A 103 -8.38 -0.83 -9.42
CA LEU A 103 -9.12 -1.77 -10.24
C LEU A 103 -8.22 -2.89 -10.81
N GLU A 104 -6.90 -2.71 -10.84
CA GLU A 104 -5.93 -3.69 -11.35
C GLU A 104 -5.75 -4.88 -10.41
N PHE A 105 -6.07 -4.71 -9.11
CA PHE A 105 -5.76 -5.69 -8.09
C PHE A 105 -6.98 -6.13 -7.29
N ASP A 106 -6.83 -7.29 -6.65
CA ASP A 106 -7.70 -7.67 -5.55
C ASP A 106 -7.26 -7.00 -4.26
N LEU A 107 -7.90 -5.88 -3.90
CA LEU A 107 -7.50 -5.09 -2.73
C LEU A 107 -7.49 -5.91 -1.44
N LEU A 108 -8.33 -6.93 -1.29
CA LEU A 108 -8.33 -7.78 -0.11
C LEU A 108 -7.07 -8.67 -0.09
N LYS A 109 -6.69 -9.25 -1.24
CA LYS A 109 -5.45 -10.04 -1.35
C LYS A 109 -4.22 -9.15 -1.20
N VAL A 110 -4.25 -7.94 -1.76
CA VAL A 110 -3.18 -6.94 -1.57
C VAL A 110 -3.06 -6.59 -0.10
N ALA A 111 -4.16 -6.26 0.58
CA ALA A 111 -4.17 -5.94 2.01
C ALA A 111 -3.56 -7.07 2.86
N LEU A 112 -3.99 -8.32 2.65
CA LEU A 112 -3.44 -9.48 3.35
C LEU A 112 -1.95 -9.70 3.04
N THR A 113 -1.54 -9.48 1.80
CA THR A 113 -0.13 -9.58 1.38
C THR A 113 0.71 -8.48 2.02
N CYS A 114 0.22 -7.24 2.10
CA CYS A 114 0.88 -6.14 2.78
C CYS A 114 1.07 -6.44 4.27
N ILE A 115 0.05 -7.01 4.95
CA ILE A 115 0.17 -7.43 6.35
C ILE A 115 1.24 -8.50 6.50
N TYR A 116 1.16 -9.57 5.69
CA TYR A 116 2.13 -10.67 5.74
C TYR A 116 3.57 -10.19 5.46
N MET A 117 3.76 -9.30 4.49
CA MET A 117 5.05 -8.70 4.20
C MET A 117 5.55 -7.80 5.32
N SER A 118 4.67 -7.04 5.95
CA SER A 118 5.03 -6.18 7.08
C SER A 118 5.47 -6.99 8.27
N CYS A 119 4.85 -8.15 8.54
CA CYS A 119 5.35 -9.09 9.55
C CYS A 119 6.81 -9.49 9.28
N LYS A 120 7.18 -9.77 8.02
CA LYS A 120 8.57 -10.14 7.68
C LYS A 120 9.54 -8.97 7.85
N VAL A 121 9.13 -7.76 7.46
CA VAL A 121 9.99 -6.56 7.50
C VAL A 121 10.21 -6.08 8.95
N GLU A 122 9.21 -6.22 9.79
CA GLU A 122 9.24 -5.80 11.20
C GLU A 122 9.65 -6.93 12.17
N ASP A 123 10.29 -7.99 11.64
CA ASP A 123 10.76 -9.16 12.40
C ASP A 123 9.69 -9.88 13.27
N VAL A 124 8.42 -9.77 12.89
CA VAL A 124 7.31 -10.52 13.49
C VAL A 124 7.20 -11.87 12.82
N GLN A 125 7.71 -12.90 13.49
CA GLN A 125 7.74 -14.26 12.94
C GLN A 125 6.33 -14.82 12.72
N ASN A 126 5.95 -15.01 11.45
CA ASN A 126 4.71 -15.69 11.10
C ASN A 126 4.87 -16.57 9.86
N LYS A 127 4.58 -17.86 10.01
CA LYS A 127 4.60 -18.80 8.88
C LYS A 127 3.35 -18.57 8.03
N LEU A 128 3.49 -18.61 6.71
CA LEU A 128 2.36 -18.38 5.79
C LEU A 128 1.14 -19.26 6.09
N CYS A 129 1.34 -20.56 6.37
CA CYS A 129 0.23 -21.46 6.69
C CYS A 129 -0.51 -21.02 7.96
N VAL A 130 0.24 -20.65 9.01
CA VAL A 130 -0.34 -20.18 10.28
C VAL A 130 -1.07 -18.85 10.10
N PHE A 131 -0.50 -17.93 9.31
CA PHE A 131 -1.14 -16.69 8.94
C PHE A 131 -2.50 -16.95 8.26
N LEU A 132 -2.52 -17.78 7.22
CA LEU A 132 -3.73 -18.08 6.47
C LEU A 132 -4.77 -18.85 7.27
N ASP A 133 -4.36 -19.82 8.10
CA ASP A 133 -5.28 -20.56 8.97
C ASP A 133 -5.98 -19.63 9.98
N ARG A 134 -5.27 -18.62 10.48
CA ARG A 134 -5.85 -17.62 11.39
C ARG A 134 -6.79 -16.67 10.65
N ILE A 135 -6.41 -16.24 9.44
CA ILE A 135 -7.28 -15.40 8.60
C ILE A 135 -8.57 -16.15 8.25
N GLU A 136 -8.48 -17.43 7.90
CA GLU A 136 -9.65 -18.23 7.56
C GLU A 136 -10.58 -18.42 8.76
N ARG A 137 -10.02 -18.71 9.94
CA ARG A 137 -10.78 -18.85 11.19
C ARG A 137 -11.52 -17.57 11.60
N ASN A 138 -10.88 -16.42 11.46
CA ASN A 138 -11.43 -15.15 11.94
C ASN A 138 -12.29 -14.43 10.90
N PHE A 139 -11.97 -14.55 9.61
CA PHE A 139 -12.55 -13.70 8.55
C PHE A 139 -13.15 -14.49 7.37
N ARG A 140 -12.90 -15.80 7.24
CA ARG A 140 -13.47 -16.68 6.19
C ARG A 140 -13.29 -16.15 4.75
N ILE A 141 -12.08 -15.69 4.43
CA ILE A 141 -11.79 -15.02 3.16
C ILE A 141 -11.46 -16.02 2.04
N GLY A 142 -10.98 -17.24 2.36
CA GLY A 142 -10.71 -18.29 1.38
C GLY A 142 -9.51 -18.03 0.47
N VAL A 143 -8.46 -17.35 0.94
CA VAL A 143 -7.24 -17.06 0.13
C VAL A 143 -6.26 -18.22 0.16
N LYS A 144 -5.75 -18.63 -1.00
CA LYS A 144 -4.78 -19.72 -1.12
C LYS A 144 -3.33 -19.22 -0.95
N PRO A 145 -2.41 -20.06 -0.45
CA PRO A 145 -1.00 -19.68 -0.24
C PRO A 145 -0.29 -19.14 -1.49
N HIS A 146 -0.51 -19.75 -2.65
CA HIS A 146 0.14 -19.33 -3.89
C HIS A 146 -0.29 -17.94 -4.37
N GLU A 147 -1.49 -17.49 -3.99
CA GLU A 147 -1.99 -16.16 -4.36
C GLU A 147 -1.26 -15.07 -3.58
N ILE A 148 -1.04 -15.28 -2.27
CA ILE A 148 -0.24 -14.38 -1.44
C ILE A 148 1.21 -14.35 -1.93
N LEU A 149 1.81 -15.50 -2.24
CA LEU A 149 3.19 -15.56 -2.72
C LEU A 149 3.37 -14.87 -4.09
N LYS A 150 2.41 -15.03 -5.01
CA LYS A 150 2.44 -14.31 -6.30
C LYS A 150 2.32 -12.80 -6.07
N MET A 151 1.39 -12.38 -5.21
CA MET A 151 1.18 -10.97 -4.90
C MET A 151 2.37 -10.37 -4.15
N GLU A 152 3.04 -11.13 -3.29
CA GLU A 152 4.24 -10.71 -2.56
C GLU A 152 5.34 -10.26 -3.52
N LEU A 153 5.62 -11.06 -4.56
CA LEU A 153 6.63 -10.71 -5.56
C LEU A 153 6.25 -9.45 -6.34
N ILE A 154 4.97 -9.34 -6.74
CA ILE A 154 4.46 -8.16 -7.45
C ILE A 154 4.60 -6.92 -6.56
N LEU A 155 4.22 -7.02 -5.28
CA LEU A 155 4.32 -5.92 -4.33
C LEU A 155 5.77 -5.45 -4.20
N LEU A 156 6.73 -6.36 -4.03
CA LEU A 156 8.15 -6.02 -3.93
C LEU A 156 8.67 -5.31 -5.19
N GLU A 157 8.31 -5.82 -6.38
CA GLU A 157 8.67 -5.23 -7.65
C GLU A 157 8.11 -3.80 -7.79
N LYS A 158 6.82 -3.60 -7.47
CA LYS A 158 6.16 -2.29 -7.59
C LYS A 158 6.63 -1.29 -6.54
N LEU A 159 7.03 -1.75 -5.36
CA LEU A 159 7.69 -0.93 -4.36
C LEU A 159 9.17 -0.67 -4.67
N GLN A 160 9.69 -1.16 -5.80
CA GLN A 160 11.10 -1.03 -6.19
C GLN A 160 12.06 -1.51 -5.09
N PHE A 161 11.64 -2.55 -4.35
CA PHE A 161 12.34 -3.11 -3.19
C PHE A 161 12.60 -2.09 -2.05
N GLN A 162 11.89 -0.97 -2.02
CA GLN A 162 11.96 0.03 -0.95
C GLN A 162 11.04 -0.34 0.22
N ILE A 163 11.47 -1.36 0.97
CA ILE A 163 10.68 -1.99 2.04
C ILE A 163 10.86 -1.33 3.41
N MET A 164 11.90 -0.51 3.61
CA MET A 164 12.09 0.20 4.87
C MET A 164 11.09 1.36 4.99
N VAL A 165 10.35 1.39 6.11
CA VAL A 165 9.40 2.45 6.43
C VAL A 165 9.81 3.09 7.76
N HIS A 166 9.91 4.42 7.76
CA HIS A 166 10.15 5.22 8.95
C HIS A 166 8.82 5.66 9.55
N HIS A 167 8.56 5.21 10.78
CA HIS A 167 7.34 5.51 11.52
C HIS A 167 7.57 6.61 12.56
N PRO A 168 6.52 7.36 12.92
CA PRO A 168 6.61 8.40 13.96
C PRO A 168 6.75 7.86 15.38
N PHE A 169 6.58 6.55 15.64
CA PHE A 169 6.62 5.99 17.00
C PHE A 169 7.87 6.37 17.78
N LYS A 170 9.04 6.30 17.14
CA LYS A 170 10.30 6.66 17.79
C LYS A 170 10.36 8.15 18.15
N ALA A 171 9.90 9.01 17.24
CA ALA A 171 9.86 10.44 17.48
C ALA A 171 8.85 10.79 18.59
N LEU A 172 7.68 10.14 18.59
CA LEU A 172 6.69 10.28 19.66
C LEU A 172 7.28 9.93 21.03
N CYS A 173 7.94 8.78 21.15
CA CYS A 173 8.62 8.41 22.40
C CYS A 173 9.65 9.47 22.81
N ASN A 174 10.51 9.90 21.88
CA ASN A 174 11.54 10.90 22.18
C ASN A 174 10.96 12.25 22.66
N PHE A 175 9.88 12.72 22.04
CA PHE A 175 9.22 13.98 22.45
C PHE A 175 8.55 13.85 23.82
N ILE A 176 7.94 12.70 24.08
CA ILE A 176 7.24 12.43 25.32
C ILE A 176 8.22 12.21 26.49
N ASP A 177 9.35 11.54 26.23
CA ASP A 177 10.40 11.25 27.20
C ASP A 177 11.28 12.49 27.52
N ASP A 178 11.14 13.57 26.76
CA ASP A 178 11.83 14.82 27.03
C ASP A 178 11.37 15.41 28.37
N ALA A 179 12.31 15.60 29.31
CA ALA A 179 12.03 15.97 30.69
C ALA A 179 11.28 17.31 30.82
N ASP A 180 11.57 18.26 29.92
CA ASP A 180 10.91 19.57 29.89
C ASP A 180 9.45 19.46 29.40
N PHE A 181 9.18 18.50 28.52
CA PHE A 181 7.84 18.21 28.04
C PHE A 181 7.03 17.42 29.08
N ALA A 182 7.60 16.33 29.61
CA ALA A 182 6.96 15.46 30.59
C ALA A 182 6.57 16.20 31.89
N SER A 183 7.40 17.14 32.34
CA SER A 183 7.10 17.98 33.52
C SER A 183 6.01 19.02 33.28
N SER A 184 5.76 19.38 32.01
CA SER A 184 4.77 20.38 31.62
C SER A 184 3.39 19.79 31.31
N LEU A 185 3.29 18.47 31.08
CA LEU A 185 2.03 17.78 30.81
C LEU A 185 1.10 17.79 32.03
N ARG A 186 -0.18 18.12 31.81
CA ARG A 186 -1.18 18.15 32.88
C ARG A 186 -1.79 16.76 33.11
N LYS A 187 -1.59 16.20 34.31
CA LYS A 187 -2.35 15.11 34.98
C LYS A 187 -2.63 13.79 34.23
N ASN A 188 -2.47 13.71 32.91
CA ASN A 188 -2.55 12.46 32.15
C ASN A 188 -1.27 11.67 32.35
N SER A 189 -1.38 10.34 32.44
CA SER A 189 -0.17 9.53 32.47
C SER A 189 0.54 9.67 31.12
N VAL A 190 1.87 9.72 31.15
CA VAL A 190 2.72 9.79 29.95
C VAL A 190 2.35 8.69 28.92
N GLY A 191 1.92 7.52 29.42
CA GLY A 191 1.43 6.42 28.59
C GLY A 191 0.12 6.72 27.87
N ASP A 192 -0.82 7.42 28.51
CA ASP A 192 -2.11 7.76 27.89
C ASP A 192 -1.92 8.70 26.70
N VAL A 193 -1.08 9.73 26.86
CA VAL A 193 -0.72 10.67 25.78
C VAL A 193 -0.09 9.94 24.59
N TYR A 194 0.77 8.96 24.86
CA TYR A 194 1.36 8.13 23.81
C TYR A 194 0.29 7.33 23.06
N LEU A 195 -0.59 6.64 23.78
CA LEU A 195 -1.65 5.81 23.18
C LEU A 195 -2.64 6.64 22.35
N GLU A 196 -3.04 7.81 22.86
CA GLU A 196 -3.89 8.75 22.12
C GLU A 196 -3.20 9.29 20.87
N SER A 197 -1.91 9.66 20.98
CA SER A 197 -1.11 10.11 19.84
C SER A 197 -0.96 9.03 18.77
N VAL A 198 -0.80 7.77 19.17
CA VAL A 198 -0.78 6.62 18.25
C VAL A 198 -2.13 6.44 17.54
N SER A 199 -3.25 6.66 18.24
CA SER A 199 -4.58 6.63 17.63
C SER A 199 -4.73 7.71 16.56
N VAL A 200 -4.31 8.95 16.84
CA VAL A 200 -4.29 10.06 15.87
C VAL A 200 -3.35 9.76 14.71
N PHE A 201 -2.20 9.13 14.96
CA PHE A 201 -1.30 8.70 13.89
C PHE A 201 -1.98 7.71 12.94
N PHE A 202 -2.74 6.75 13.44
CA PHE A 202 -3.47 5.82 12.58
C PHE A 202 -4.54 6.52 11.74
N GLN A 203 -5.19 7.56 12.27
CA GLN A 203 -6.08 8.42 11.47
C GLN A 203 -5.29 9.17 10.39
N SER A 204 -4.07 9.63 10.69
CA SER A 204 -3.20 10.31 9.71
C SER A 204 -2.84 9.41 8.52
N LEU A 205 -2.79 8.09 8.70
CA LEU A 205 -2.53 7.13 7.63
C LEU A 205 -3.67 7.05 6.60
N LEU A 206 -4.90 7.47 6.95
CA LEU A 206 -6.03 7.61 6.01
C LEU A 206 -5.89 8.85 5.10
N THR A 207 -4.90 9.70 5.36
CA THR A 207 -4.63 10.92 4.60
C THR A 207 -3.28 10.80 3.88
N ASP A 208 -2.99 11.66 2.91
CA ASP A 208 -1.71 11.64 2.17
C ASP A 208 -0.50 12.12 3.01
N SER A 209 -0.66 12.32 4.33
CA SER A 209 0.38 12.83 5.23
C SER A 209 1.71 12.08 5.14
N CYS A 210 1.66 10.74 5.00
CA CYS A 210 2.84 9.87 4.91
C CYS A 210 3.72 10.10 3.68
N PHE A 211 3.20 10.79 2.66
CA PHE A 211 3.91 11.14 1.43
C PHE A 211 4.38 12.60 1.41
N LEU A 212 3.83 13.44 2.28
CA LEU A 212 4.05 14.89 2.26
C LEU A 212 4.95 15.37 3.39
N PHE A 213 4.89 14.73 4.56
CA PHE A 213 5.56 15.19 5.77
C PHE A 213 6.52 14.13 6.35
N SER A 214 7.60 14.60 6.98
CA SER A 214 8.53 13.71 7.68
C SER A 214 7.85 13.02 8.86
N PRO A 215 8.28 11.80 9.25
CA PRO A 215 7.72 11.10 10.40
C PRO A 215 7.82 11.91 11.70
N ASP A 216 8.88 12.69 11.88
CA ASP A 216 9.05 13.54 13.08
C ASP A 216 8.01 14.67 13.13
N LEU A 217 7.68 15.27 11.98
CA LEU A 217 6.66 16.31 11.88
C LEU A 217 5.24 15.71 12.04
N VAL A 218 5.00 14.52 11.50
CA VAL A 218 3.75 13.78 11.72
C VAL A 218 3.59 13.43 13.20
N ALA A 219 4.66 13.00 13.88
CA ALA A 219 4.64 12.73 15.32
C ALA A 219 4.23 13.98 16.12
N LEU A 220 4.85 15.12 15.83
CA LEU A 220 4.55 16.38 16.49
C LEU A 220 3.10 16.84 16.22
N ALA A 221 2.60 16.66 14.99
CA ALA A 221 1.21 16.93 14.67
C ALA A 221 0.25 16.00 15.44
N CYS A 222 0.59 14.71 15.59
CA CYS A 222 -0.22 13.77 16.36
C CYS A 222 -0.29 14.18 17.84
N LEU A 223 0.82 14.60 18.44
CA LEU A 223 0.85 15.17 19.79
C LEU A 223 -0.04 16.41 19.89
N TYR A 224 0.09 17.32 18.92
CA TYR A 224 -0.67 18.58 18.90
C TYR A 224 -2.19 18.38 18.78
N TYR A 225 -2.63 17.30 18.11
CA TYR A 225 -4.05 16.99 17.93
C TYR A 225 -4.59 15.91 18.88
N CYS A 226 -3.76 15.28 19.72
CA CYS A 226 -4.25 14.30 20.70
C CYS A 226 -5.10 14.98 21.78
N ASN A 227 -4.61 16.09 22.36
CA ASN A 227 -5.27 16.82 23.44
C ASN A 227 -5.31 18.32 23.18
N VAL A 228 -6.52 18.89 23.14
CA VAL A 228 -6.74 20.33 22.90
C VAL A 228 -6.14 21.18 24.01
N GLU A 229 -6.13 20.67 25.25
CA GLU A 229 -5.64 21.39 26.43
C GLU A 229 -4.11 21.52 26.50
N ASP A 230 -3.39 20.64 25.80
CA ASP A 230 -1.93 20.58 25.80
C ASP A 230 -1.30 21.31 24.59
N LYS A 231 -2.12 21.78 23.64
CA LYS A 231 -1.68 22.62 22.52
C LYS A 231 -0.76 23.79 22.91
N PRO A 232 -1.06 24.62 23.92
CA PRO A 232 -0.17 25.72 24.30
C PRO A 232 1.17 25.24 24.87
N ILE A 233 1.19 24.08 25.52
CA ILE A 233 2.42 23.47 26.06
C ILE A 233 3.30 23.00 24.90
N ILE A 234 2.69 22.33 23.90
CA ILE A 234 3.38 21.85 22.72
C ILE A 234 3.93 23.01 21.88
N GLN A 235 3.16 24.09 21.68
CA GLN A 235 3.65 25.29 20.98
C GLN A 235 4.86 25.91 21.70
N ARG A 236 4.80 26.01 23.03
CA ARG A 236 5.93 26.51 23.82
C ARG A 236 7.16 25.60 23.68
N TYR A 237 6.96 24.28 23.68
CA TYR A 237 8.02 23.30 23.47
C TYR A 237 8.70 23.46 22.10
N ILE A 238 7.90 23.59 21.03
CA ILE A 238 8.40 23.81 19.66
C ILE A 238 9.23 25.10 19.59
N LEU A 239 8.71 26.18 20.16
CA LEU A 239 9.39 27.48 20.17
C LEU A 239 10.75 27.42 20.88
N ILE A 240 10.85 26.69 22.00
CA ILE A 240 12.10 26.54 22.77
C ILE A 240 13.12 25.71 22.00
N GLN A 241 12.71 24.61 21.38
CA GLN A 241 13.62 23.67 20.70
C GLN A 241 14.08 24.17 19.32
N MET A 242 13.21 24.84 18.56
CA MET A 242 13.44 25.16 17.14
C MET A 242 13.68 26.65 16.86
N GLY A 243 13.40 27.55 17.82
CA GLY A 243 13.47 29.00 17.63
C GLY A 243 12.34 29.57 16.76
N TYR A 244 12.21 30.91 16.74
CA TYR A 244 11.02 31.61 16.24
C TYR A 244 10.71 31.45 14.74
N GLN A 245 11.73 31.37 13.87
CA GLN A 245 11.51 31.27 12.42
C GLN A 245 11.02 29.87 12.00
N CYS A 246 11.60 28.82 12.57
CA CYS A 246 11.20 27.44 12.28
C CYS A 246 9.83 27.11 12.89
N ASP A 247 9.43 27.79 13.97
CA ASP A 247 8.13 27.61 14.61
C ASP A 247 6.96 27.88 13.65
N VAL A 248 7.01 28.96 12.87
CA VAL A 248 5.91 29.34 11.96
C VAL A 248 5.71 28.30 10.85
N GLU A 249 6.80 27.83 10.24
CA GLU A 249 6.72 26.81 9.18
C GLU A 249 6.22 25.47 9.71
N VAL A 250 6.73 25.06 10.87
CA VAL A 250 6.32 23.82 11.54
C VAL A 250 4.85 23.88 11.95
N ILE A 251 4.40 24.99 12.55
CA ILE A 251 2.99 25.19 12.92
C ILE A 251 2.09 25.18 11.67
N ASN A 252 2.49 25.82 10.58
CA ASN A 252 1.73 25.79 9.33
C ASN A 252 1.60 24.37 8.79
N ALA A 253 2.66 23.58 8.85
CA ALA A 253 2.64 22.18 8.42
C ALA A 253 1.78 21.31 9.35
N ILE A 254 1.84 21.51 10.67
CA ILE A 254 0.96 20.86 11.65
C ILE A 254 -0.50 21.20 11.36
N ASN A 255 -0.84 22.47 11.16
CA ASN A 255 -2.19 22.90 10.81
C ASN A 255 -2.67 22.29 9.49
N THR A 256 -1.78 22.14 8.52
CA THR A 256 -2.08 21.45 7.25
C THR A 256 -2.45 19.99 7.52
N ILE A 257 -1.65 19.26 8.30
CA ILE A 257 -1.96 17.88 8.71
C ILE A 257 -3.31 17.82 9.44
N GLY A 258 -3.57 18.75 10.36
CA GLY A 258 -4.85 18.85 11.05
C GLY A 258 -6.05 19.03 10.12
N SER A 259 -5.92 19.87 9.11
CA SER A 259 -6.96 20.06 8.09
C SER A 259 -7.20 18.79 7.27
N MET A 260 -6.17 17.98 7.03
CA MET A 260 -6.27 16.70 6.35
C MET A 260 -6.98 15.67 7.23
N LEU A 261 -6.67 15.63 8.54
CA LEU A 261 -7.31 14.73 9.51
C LEU A 261 -8.82 14.99 9.61
N GLN A 262 -9.23 16.27 9.65
CA GLN A 262 -10.65 16.63 9.69
C GLN A 262 -11.42 16.17 8.44
N LYS A 263 -10.81 16.29 7.26
CA LYS A 263 -11.41 15.87 5.99
C LYS A 263 -11.49 14.35 5.81
N SER A 264 -10.78 13.58 6.63
CA SER A 264 -10.74 12.12 6.51
C SER A 264 -11.95 11.39 7.10
N GLN A 265 -12.86 12.10 7.77
CA GLN A 265 -14.09 11.50 8.29
C GLN A 265 -14.96 11.00 7.14
N MET A 266 -15.24 9.69 7.14
CA MET A 266 -15.96 9.01 6.07
C MET A 266 -17.45 8.90 6.41
N ASP A 267 -18.32 9.30 5.48
CA ASP A 267 -19.76 9.08 5.58
C ASP A 267 -20.12 7.64 5.20
N THR A 268 -20.61 6.86 6.16
CA THR A 268 -20.89 5.41 6.00
C THR A 268 -21.81 5.08 4.81
N VAL A 269 -22.77 5.96 4.51
CA VAL A 269 -23.73 5.77 3.41
C VAL A 269 -23.05 5.94 2.04
N GLU A 270 -22.16 6.93 1.91
CA GLU A 270 -21.42 7.15 0.67
C GLU A 270 -20.43 6.02 0.40
N VAL A 271 -19.79 5.51 1.44
CA VAL A 271 -18.86 4.39 1.33
C VAL A 271 -19.54 3.16 0.72
N ALA A 272 -20.76 2.83 1.18
CA ALA A 272 -21.49 1.67 0.65
C ALA A 272 -21.85 1.82 -0.84
N ARG A 273 -22.22 3.03 -1.28
CA ARG A 273 -22.48 3.32 -2.70
C ARG A 273 -21.21 3.16 -3.53
N ILE A 274 -20.12 3.78 -3.09
CA ILE A 274 -18.83 3.76 -3.79
C ILE A 274 -18.27 2.32 -3.86
N GLU A 275 -18.40 1.54 -2.80
CA GLU A 275 -17.98 0.13 -2.81
C GLU A 275 -18.80 -0.72 -3.80
N TYR A 276 -20.10 -0.45 -3.92
CA TYR A 276 -20.94 -1.11 -4.93
C TYR A 276 -20.45 -0.77 -6.35
N ASP A 277 -20.21 0.51 -6.65
CA ASP A 277 -19.73 0.95 -7.95
C ASP A 277 -18.33 0.39 -8.27
N TYR A 278 -17.44 0.38 -7.27
CA TYR A 278 -16.11 -0.23 -7.37
C TYR A 278 -16.19 -1.72 -7.71
N ASN A 279 -17.05 -2.49 -7.02
CA ASN A 279 -17.17 -3.93 -7.26
C ASN A 279 -17.68 -4.24 -8.68
N ASN A 280 -18.61 -3.43 -9.20
CA ASN A 280 -19.09 -3.55 -10.57
C ASN A 280 -17.97 -3.29 -11.57
N LEU A 281 -17.22 -2.19 -11.44
CA LEU A 281 -16.10 -1.88 -12.33
C LEU A 281 -14.99 -2.93 -12.27
N ARG A 282 -14.69 -3.42 -11.07
CA ARG A 282 -13.68 -4.46 -10.86
C ARG A 282 -14.06 -5.77 -11.54
N SER A 283 -15.35 -6.15 -11.55
CA SER A 283 -15.81 -7.35 -12.24
C SER A 283 -15.49 -7.32 -13.73
N VAL A 284 -15.62 -6.16 -14.38
CA VAL A 284 -15.27 -5.95 -15.79
C VAL A 284 -13.77 -6.09 -16.00
N PHE A 285 -12.96 -5.44 -15.16
CA PHE A 285 -11.49 -5.56 -15.21
C PHE A 285 -11.01 -6.99 -15.03
N LYS A 286 -11.61 -7.72 -14.09
CA LYS A 286 -11.23 -9.11 -13.80
C LYS A 286 -11.42 -10.01 -15.02
N VAL A 287 -12.57 -9.90 -15.70
CA VAL A 287 -12.86 -10.69 -16.91
C VAL A 287 -11.82 -10.40 -17.99
N HIS A 288 -11.50 -9.12 -18.21
CA HIS A 288 -10.51 -8.73 -19.20
C HIS A 288 -9.09 -9.23 -18.84
N GLN A 289 -8.72 -9.13 -17.57
CA GLN A 289 -7.41 -9.60 -17.08
C GLN A 289 -7.26 -11.12 -17.24
N GLU A 290 -8.32 -11.89 -16.95
CA GLU A 290 -8.34 -13.35 -17.14
C GLU A 290 -8.20 -13.73 -18.62
N GLN A 291 -8.81 -12.96 -19.53
CA GLN A 291 -8.65 -13.16 -20.97
C GLN A 291 -7.21 -12.93 -21.42
N ILE A 292 -6.58 -11.82 -20.99
CA ILE A 292 -5.17 -11.54 -21.30
C ILE A 292 -4.26 -12.63 -20.74
N ASP A 293 -4.47 -13.05 -19.49
CA ASP A 293 -3.66 -14.07 -18.84
C ASP A 293 -3.82 -15.44 -19.54
N PHE A 294 -5.02 -15.75 -20.05
CA PHE A 294 -5.27 -16.94 -20.87
C PHE A 294 -4.48 -16.89 -22.19
N GLU A 295 -4.58 -15.79 -22.95
CA GLU A 295 -3.85 -15.61 -24.21
C GLU A 295 -2.33 -15.69 -24.02
N ARG A 296 -1.81 -15.06 -22.95
CA ARG A 296 -0.39 -15.13 -22.59
C ARG A 296 0.06 -16.55 -22.27
N LYS A 297 -0.78 -17.31 -21.56
CA LYS A 297 -0.49 -18.72 -21.23
C LYS A 297 -0.42 -19.58 -22.49
N GLU A 298 -1.35 -19.42 -23.43
CA GLU A 298 -1.30 -20.12 -24.71
C GLU A 298 -0.02 -19.81 -25.50
N VAL A 299 0.36 -18.53 -25.58
CA VAL A 299 1.61 -18.12 -26.23
C VAL A 299 2.82 -18.76 -25.55
N PHE A 300 2.86 -18.72 -24.22
CA PHE A 300 3.96 -19.30 -23.45
C PHE A 300 4.07 -20.82 -23.66
N ASP A 301 2.94 -21.54 -23.62
CA ASP A 301 2.90 -22.99 -23.82
C ASP A 301 3.38 -23.36 -25.24
N ARG A 302 3.00 -22.57 -26.27
CA ARG A 302 3.53 -22.73 -27.64
C ARG A 302 5.04 -22.55 -27.70
N LEU A 303 5.56 -21.45 -27.13
CA LEU A 303 7.00 -21.18 -27.10
C LEU A 303 7.78 -22.26 -26.33
N GLU A 304 7.19 -22.81 -25.27
CA GLU A 304 7.83 -23.88 -24.52
C GLU A 304 7.88 -25.19 -25.30
N GLN A 305 6.81 -25.54 -26.03
CA GLN A 305 6.80 -26.69 -26.94
C GLN A 305 7.86 -26.54 -28.04
N GLU A 306 7.98 -25.37 -28.67
CA GLU A 306 9.03 -25.09 -29.64
C GLU A 306 10.43 -25.23 -29.04
N ARG A 307 10.64 -24.73 -27.81
CA ARG A 307 11.92 -24.87 -27.11
C ARG A 307 12.26 -26.34 -26.82
N ARG A 308 11.26 -27.15 -26.44
CA ARG A 308 11.44 -28.60 -26.21
C ARG A 308 11.79 -29.33 -27.51
N ALA A 309 11.11 -29.03 -28.61
CA ALA A 309 11.39 -29.58 -29.93
C ALA A 309 12.79 -29.20 -30.45
N LYS A 310 13.21 -27.94 -30.22
CA LYS A 310 14.59 -27.51 -30.54
C LYS A 310 15.62 -28.27 -29.73
N LYS A 311 15.39 -28.50 -28.42
CA LYS A 311 16.30 -29.29 -27.57
C LYS A 311 16.42 -30.75 -28.02
N THR A 312 15.32 -31.40 -28.44
CA THR A 312 15.38 -32.77 -28.96
C THR A 312 16.13 -32.84 -30.29
N ASN A 313 15.91 -31.88 -31.19
CA ASN A 313 16.67 -31.81 -32.45
C ASN A 313 18.17 -31.60 -32.22
N ILE A 314 18.56 -30.74 -31.27
CA ILE A 314 19.97 -30.53 -30.91
C ILE A 314 20.59 -31.81 -30.33
N ARG A 315 19.85 -32.58 -29.51
CA ARG A 315 20.34 -33.87 -29.00
C ARG A 315 20.61 -34.87 -30.13
N HIS A 316 19.69 -35.00 -31.08
CA HIS A 316 19.88 -35.88 -32.24
C HIS A 316 21.03 -35.45 -33.14
N LEU A 317 21.26 -34.13 -33.29
CA LEU A 317 22.42 -33.62 -34.02
C LEU A 317 23.74 -33.96 -33.31
N LYS A 318 23.80 -33.82 -31.97
CA LYS A 318 24.97 -34.22 -31.18
C LYS A 318 25.25 -35.72 -31.27
N GLU A 319 24.23 -36.57 -31.17
CA GLU A 319 24.38 -38.02 -31.33
C GLU A 319 24.98 -38.38 -32.70
N LYS A 320 24.57 -37.69 -33.76
CA LYS A 320 25.15 -37.86 -35.10
C LYS A 320 26.58 -37.32 -35.20
N GLU A 321 26.90 -36.18 -34.59
CA GLU A 321 28.26 -35.66 -34.53
C GLU A 321 29.21 -36.61 -33.78
N ASP A 322 28.76 -37.19 -32.68
CA ASP A 322 29.55 -38.14 -31.88
C ASP A 322 29.80 -39.44 -32.67
N LEU A 323 28.82 -39.92 -33.44
CA LEU A 323 29.01 -41.05 -34.37
C LEU A 323 30.01 -40.73 -35.49
N ILE A 324 29.99 -39.51 -36.02
CA ILE A 324 30.97 -39.07 -37.03
C ILE A 324 32.37 -39.04 -36.41
N ARG A 325 32.54 -38.51 -35.19
CA ARG A 325 33.84 -38.51 -34.49
C ARG A 325 34.39 -39.92 -34.26
N LEU A 326 33.54 -40.85 -33.81
CA LEU A 326 33.90 -42.27 -33.66
C LEU A 326 34.35 -42.93 -34.98
N PHE A 327 33.84 -42.46 -36.11
CA PHE A 327 34.27 -42.93 -37.43
C PHE A 327 35.65 -42.40 -37.85
N TYR A 328 36.01 -41.18 -37.42
CA TYR A 328 37.33 -40.59 -37.70
C TYR A 328 38.43 -41.08 -36.76
N ASP A 329 38.11 -41.42 -35.51
CA ASP A 329 39.10 -41.92 -34.54
C ASP A 329 39.47 -43.41 -34.74
N ASN A 330 38.73 -44.14 -35.57
CA ASN A 330 38.95 -45.56 -35.88
C ASN A 330 39.62 -45.83 -37.25
N ASN A 331 40.00 -44.78 -37.97
CA ASN A 331 40.87 -44.83 -39.16
C ASN A 331 42.19 -44.12 -38.84
#